data_AF-A0A3D5UVM9-F1
#
_entry.id   AF-A0A3D5UVM9-F1
#
_cell.length_a   1.000
_cell.length_b   1.000
_cell.length_c   1.000
_cell.angle_alpha   90.00
_cell.angle_beta   90.00
_cell.angle_gamma   90.00
#
_symmetry.space_group_name_H-M   'P 1'
#
loop_
_entity.id
_entity.type
_entity.pdbx_description
1 polymer ?
#
loop_
_entity_poly.entity_id
_entity_poly.type
_entity_poly.pdbx_seq_one_letter_code
_entity_poly.pdbx_strand_id
1 'polypeptide(L)'
;MDEEGSGMHGWLRLCICTVSLGAAAGTAFAQGAKPLASAHLNDVAAEAAAGADAIRDNVRGDETFLGTYNCVSPSTTDGKTPIVCHGHISPVLPEFYFSLSWHLDAFGDRVIGKVEIRHESEVAPFQTIGDAGSRAAETIPNNGFELIDVNFDGYHDFRLIAEGTAGP
;
A
#
# COMPACT_ATOMS: atom_id res chain seq x y z
N MET A 1 15.77 -18.36 61.48
CA MET A 1 14.77 -18.12 60.42
C MET A 1 15.06 -16.73 59.89
N ASP A 2 16.21 -16.53 59.24
CA ASP A 2 16.56 -17.02 57.89
C ASP A 2 15.53 -16.46 56.90
N GLU A 3 15.82 -15.66 55.86
CA GLU A 3 17.06 -15.27 55.16
C GLU A 3 16.78 -13.92 54.41
N GLU A 4 17.86 -13.15 54.21
CA GLU A 4 18.22 -12.19 53.14
C GLU A 4 17.15 -11.65 52.16
N GLY A 5 17.08 -10.38 51.78
CA GLY A 5 18.07 -9.30 51.80
C GLY A 5 18.86 -9.18 50.49
N SER A 6 18.70 -8.05 49.77
CA SER A 6 19.68 -7.48 48.81
C SER A 6 19.94 -8.29 47.53
N GLY A 7 20.23 -7.77 46.34
CA GLY A 7 20.50 -6.43 45.85
C GLY A 7 21.13 -6.54 44.45
N MET A 8 21.07 -5.45 43.69
CA MET A 8 22.15 -4.93 42.84
C MET A 8 22.77 -5.77 41.68
N HIS A 9 22.77 -5.12 40.50
CA HIS A 9 23.73 -5.18 39.37
C HIS A 9 23.71 -6.36 38.35
N GLY A 10 23.59 -5.97 37.07
CA GLY A 10 23.94 -6.77 35.88
C GLY A 10 23.33 -6.19 34.60
N TRP A 11 23.90 -5.11 34.03
CA TRP A 11 24.74 -5.15 32.81
C TRP A 11 24.06 -5.72 31.54
N LEU A 12 23.60 -4.79 30.69
CA LEU A 12 23.74 -4.67 29.23
C LEU A 12 23.53 -5.89 28.28
N ARG A 13 22.56 -5.75 27.36
CA ARG A 13 22.68 -5.93 25.89
C ARG A 13 21.30 -5.62 25.26
N LEU A 14 21.07 -4.42 24.75
CA LEU A 14 21.39 -3.95 23.38
C LEU A 14 21.02 -4.97 22.28
N CYS A 15 19.84 -4.80 21.69
CA CYS A 15 19.64 -5.01 20.27
C CYS A 15 18.90 -3.79 19.72
N ILE A 16 19.67 -2.90 19.10
CA ILE A 16 19.22 -1.76 18.32
C ILE A 16 18.74 -2.28 16.97
N CYS A 17 17.56 -1.84 16.53
CA CYS A 17 17.26 -1.58 15.12
C CYS A 17 16.33 -0.37 15.04
N THR A 18 16.87 0.80 15.37
CA THR A 18 16.27 2.09 15.01
C THR A 18 16.63 2.38 13.55
N VAL A 19 15.67 2.23 12.64
CA VAL A 19 15.73 2.92 11.34
C VAL A 19 15.10 4.29 11.55
N SER A 20 15.92 5.23 12.00
CA SER A 20 15.56 6.65 12.01
C SER A 20 15.98 7.23 10.67
N LEU A 21 15.01 7.50 9.79
CA LEU A 21 15.22 8.38 8.63
C LEU A 21 15.67 9.75 9.15
N GLY A 22 16.93 10.08 8.93
CA GLY A 22 17.51 11.38 9.28
C GLY A 22 17.12 12.44 8.25
N ALA A 23 16.36 13.44 8.69
CA ALA A 23 16.25 14.72 8.02
C ALA A 23 17.25 15.72 8.61
N ALA A 24 18.08 16.26 7.72
CA ALA A 24 18.65 17.61 7.69
C ALA A 24 19.65 18.11 8.75
N ALA A 25 20.77 18.60 8.18
CA ALA A 25 21.49 19.84 8.48
C ALA A 25 22.54 19.86 9.61
N GLY A 26 23.75 20.29 9.24
CA GLY A 26 24.67 20.98 10.14
C GLY A 26 26.11 20.47 10.16
N THR A 27 26.89 20.93 9.19
CA THR A 27 28.37 21.01 9.12
C THR A 27 29.18 20.84 10.43
N ALA A 28 30.16 19.94 10.42
CA ALA A 28 31.48 20.16 11.03
C ALA A 28 32.52 19.17 10.46
N PHE A 29 33.67 19.72 10.08
CA PHE A 29 34.76 19.08 9.34
C PHE A 29 35.50 18.01 10.16
N ALA A 30 35.87 16.90 9.49
CA ALA A 30 37.16 16.23 9.73
C ALA A 30 37.60 15.51 8.45
N GLN A 31 38.75 15.93 7.92
CA GLN A 31 39.36 15.43 6.69
C GLN A 31 39.76 13.95 6.85
N GLY A 32 39.46 13.13 5.84
CA GLY A 32 40.12 11.83 5.65
C GLY A 32 39.23 10.65 5.28
N ALA A 33 38.53 10.71 4.14
CA ALA A 33 38.11 9.48 3.45
C ALA A 33 37.97 9.77 1.95
N LYS A 34 38.60 8.95 1.12
CA LYS A 34 38.51 9.02 -0.34
C LYS A 34 37.04 8.97 -0.81
N PRO A 35 36.62 9.79 -1.77
CA PRO A 35 35.28 9.73 -2.35
C PRO A 35 35.24 8.59 -3.38
N LEU A 36 35.08 7.35 -2.93
CA LEU A 36 34.96 6.20 -3.84
C LEU A 36 33.66 5.41 -3.63
N ALA A 37 32.97 5.62 -2.50
CA ALA A 37 31.72 4.90 -2.20
C ALA A 37 30.47 5.61 -2.75
N SER A 38 30.44 6.94 -2.82
CA SER A 38 29.26 7.68 -3.33
C SER A 38 29.08 7.55 -4.84
N ALA A 39 30.16 7.42 -5.63
CA ALA A 39 30.05 7.23 -7.07
C ALA A 39 29.41 5.87 -7.41
N HIS A 40 29.91 4.80 -6.79
CA HIS A 40 29.40 3.45 -7.02
C HIS A 40 27.94 3.28 -6.58
N LEU A 41 27.50 3.94 -5.50
CA LEU A 41 26.10 3.90 -5.08
C LEU A 41 25.20 4.68 -6.06
N ASN A 42 25.69 5.80 -6.59
CA ASN A 42 24.97 6.58 -7.60
C ASN A 42 24.89 5.81 -8.94
N ASP A 43 25.94 5.12 -9.33
CA ASP A 43 25.97 4.30 -10.56
C ASP A 43 25.00 3.12 -10.46
N VAL A 44 24.99 2.43 -9.31
CA VAL A 44 24.02 1.34 -9.03
C VAL A 44 22.59 1.85 -9.01
N ALA A 45 22.34 3.01 -8.40
CA ALA A 45 21.01 3.63 -8.40
C ALA A 45 20.56 4.06 -9.80
N ALA A 46 21.48 4.58 -10.63
CA ALA A 46 21.19 4.98 -12.00
C ALA A 46 20.89 3.76 -12.89
N GLU A 47 21.64 2.67 -12.72
CA GLU A 47 21.39 1.42 -13.46
C GLU A 47 20.08 0.75 -13.03
N ALA A 48 19.77 0.76 -11.72
CA ALA A 48 18.48 0.28 -11.23
C ALA A 48 17.30 1.13 -11.75
N ALA A 49 17.47 2.46 -11.81
CA ALA A 49 16.46 3.35 -12.39
C ALA A 49 16.28 3.11 -13.89
N ALA A 50 17.37 2.98 -14.66
CA ALA A 50 17.32 2.68 -16.08
C ALA A 50 16.67 1.31 -16.38
N GLY A 51 16.94 0.31 -15.53
CA GLY A 51 16.28 -0.99 -15.61
C GLY A 51 14.78 -0.90 -15.33
N ALA A 52 14.38 -0.13 -14.32
CA ALA A 52 12.96 0.11 -14.02
C ALA A 52 12.27 0.87 -15.18
N ASP A 53 12.93 1.87 -15.77
CA ASP A 53 12.37 2.62 -16.90
C ASP A 53 12.23 1.75 -18.16
N ALA A 54 13.21 0.90 -18.48
CA ALA A 54 13.10 -0.04 -19.60
C ALA A 54 11.97 -1.06 -19.40
N ILE A 55 11.73 -1.51 -18.17
CA ILE A 55 10.60 -2.38 -17.83
C ILE A 55 9.26 -1.63 -18.02
N ARG A 56 9.19 -0.36 -17.61
CA ARG A 56 7.99 0.48 -17.77
C ARG A 56 7.68 0.79 -19.23
N ASP A 57 8.68 1.04 -20.06
CA ASP A 57 8.50 1.27 -21.49
C ASP A 57 7.93 0.03 -22.21
N ASN A 58 8.20 -1.18 -21.70
CA ASN A 58 7.58 -2.42 -22.20
C ASN A 58 6.12 -2.61 -21.76
N VAL A 59 5.67 -1.97 -20.67
CA VAL A 59 4.25 -1.97 -20.25
C VAL A 59 3.46 -1.00 -21.11
N ARG A 60 4.07 0.16 -21.43
CA ARG A 60 3.47 1.21 -22.23
C ARG A 60 3.28 0.72 -23.67
N GLY A 61 2.10 0.19 -23.96
CA GLY A 61 1.74 -0.36 -25.28
C GLY A 61 1.13 -1.76 -25.25
N ASP A 62 1.05 -2.42 -24.10
CA ASP A 62 0.18 -3.59 -23.92
C ASP A 62 -1.22 -3.14 -23.48
N GLU A 63 -1.90 -2.42 -24.37
CA GLU A 63 -3.29 -1.98 -24.24
C GLU A 63 -4.27 -3.19 -24.16
N THR A 64 -3.74 -4.41 -24.29
CA THR A 64 -4.49 -5.67 -24.26
C THR A 64 -4.40 -6.40 -22.92
N PHE A 65 -3.69 -5.83 -21.94
CA PHE A 65 -3.68 -6.38 -20.59
C PHE A 65 -5.10 -6.40 -20.01
N LEU A 66 -5.71 -7.58 -20.00
CA LEU A 66 -6.97 -7.84 -19.34
C LEU A 66 -6.66 -8.20 -17.88
N GLY A 67 -6.35 -7.20 -17.07
CA GLY A 67 -6.10 -7.42 -15.65
C GLY A 67 -7.32 -8.06 -14.98
N THR A 68 -7.05 -9.13 -14.23
CA THR A 68 -8.05 -9.83 -13.44
C THR A 68 -8.02 -9.31 -12.01
N TYR A 69 -9.19 -9.28 -11.38
CA TYR A 69 -9.32 -9.02 -9.95
C TYR A 69 -10.26 -10.05 -9.34
N ASN A 70 -10.04 -10.34 -8.06
CA ASN A 70 -10.89 -11.22 -7.29
C ASN A 70 -11.13 -10.63 -5.90
N CYS A 71 -12.37 -10.73 -5.44
CA CYS A 71 -12.78 -10.18 -4.16
C CYS A 71 -13.33 -11.28 -3.26
N VAL A 72 -12.84 -11.29 -2.02
CA VAL A 72 -13.41 -12.08 -0.94
C VAL A 72 -14.25 -11.14 -0.09
N SER A 73 -15.58 -11.24 -0.26
CA SER A 73 -16.52 -10.60 0.66
C SER A 73 -16.64 -11.42 1.94
N PRO A 74 -16.67 -10.79 3.12
CA PRO A 74 -16.89 -11.49 4.38
C PRO A 74 -18.31 -12.08 4.42
N SER A 75 -18.47 -13.21 5.11
CA SER A 75 -19.77 -13.86 5.29
C SER A 75 -20.67 -13.15 6.31
N THR A 76 -20.12 -12.21 7.09
CA THR A 76 -20.85 -11.44 8.11
C THR A 76 -21.36 -10.13 7.53
N THR A 77 -22.57 -9.74 7.95
CA THR A 77 -23.18 -8.45 7.57
C THR A 77 -22.88 -7.32 8.56
N ASP A 78 -21.92 -7.51 9.47
CA ASP A 78 -21.68 -6.62 10.60
C ASP A 78 -20.77 -5.42 10.29
N GLY A 79 -20.25 -5.33 9.06
CA GLY A 79 -19.37 -4.23 8.63
C GLY A 79 -18.01 -4.20 9.35
N LYS A 80 -17.65 -5.24 10.11
CA LYS A 80 -16.39 -5.22 10.90
C LYS A 80 -15.23 -5.83 10.14
N THR A 81 -15.50 -6.81 9.29
CA THR A 81 -14.49 -7.42 8.43
C THR A 81 -14.47 -6.71 7.09
N PRO A 82 -13.30 -6.25 6.60
CA PRO A 82 -13.23 -5.59 5.31
C PRO A 82 -13.51 -6.56 4.16
N ILE A 83 -13.99 -6.03 3.04
CA ILE A 83 -13.97 -6.75 1.77
C ILE A 83 -12.53 -6.67 1.26
N VAL A 84 -11.95 -7.81 0.89
CA VAL A 84 -10.57 -7.85 0.40
C VAL A 84 -10.57 -8.21 -1.06
N CYS A 85 -10.18 -7.27 -1.91
CA CYS A 85 -9.94 -7.50 -3.33
C CYS A 85 -8.44 -7.59 -3.59
N HIS A 86 -8.03 -8.43 -4.53
CA HIS A 86 -6.66 -8.48 -5.04
C HIS A 86 -6.65 -8.49 -6.56
N GLY A 87 -5.60 -7.93 -7.14
CA GLY A 87 -5.39 -7.93 -8.57
C GLY A 87 -4.12 -7.19 -8.98
N HIS A 88 -3.81 -7.28 -10.26
CA HIS A 88 -2.66 -6.64 -10.86
C HIS A 88 -3.05 -5.33 -11.53
N ILE A 89 -2.30 -4.27 -11.23
CA ILE A 89 -2.46 -2.99 -11.94
C ILE A 89 -1.58 -2.91 -13.19
N SER A 90 -0.60 -3.81 -13.32
CA SER A 90 0.33 -3.90 -14.45
C SER A 90 0.99 -5.28 -14.44
N PRO A 91 1.36 -5.85 -15.60
CA PRO A 91 2.01 -7.15 -15.67
C PRO A 91 3.41 -7.18 -15.02
N VAL A 92 4.06 -6.03 -14.81
CA VAL A 92 5.42 -5.95 -14.26
C VAL A 92 5.45 -5.56 -12.78
N LEU A 93 4.30 -5.19 -12.21
CA LEU A 93 4.19 -4.83 -10.81
C LEU A 93 3.67 -6.02 -9.98
N PRO A 94 4.05 -6.11 -8.70
CA PRO A 94 3.48 -7.09 -7.77
C PRO A 94 1.95 -6.97 -7.70
N GLU A 95 1.31 -8.02 -7.19
CA GLU A 95 -0.12 -7.96 -6.89
C GLU A 95 -0.41 -6.98 -5.76
N PHE A 96 -1.55 -6.30 -5.88
CA PHE A 96 -2.05 -5.36 -4.89
C PHE A 96 -3.25 -5.92 -4.17
N TYR A 97 -3.35 -5.63 -2.88
CA TYR A 97 -4.54 -5.87 -2.07
C TYR A 97 -5.23 -4.56 -1.74
N PHE A 98 -6.55 -4.57 -1.90
CA PHE A 98 -7.46 -3.48 -1.61
C PHE A 98 -8.39 -3.94 -0.49
N SER A 99 -8.21 -3.39 0.71
CA SER A 99 -9.08 -3.64 1.85
C SER A 99 -10.12 -2.54 1.96
N LEU A 100 -11.38 -2.87 1.68
CA LEU A 100 -12.52 -1.94 1.72
C LEU A 100 -13.21 -2.05 3.09
N SER A 101 -13.07 -1.01 3.91
CA SER A 101 -13.80 -0.89 5.17
C SER A 101 -15.21 -0.37 4.90
N TRP A 102 -16.21 -1.06 5.42
CA TRP A 102 -17.59 -0.81 5.05
C TRP A 102 -18.55 -0.87 6.23
N HIS A 103 -19.71 -0.25 6.08
CA HIS A 103 -20.84 -0.39 6.99
C HIS A 103 -22.14 -0.31 6.20
N LEU A 104 -23.26 -0.70 6.83
CA LEU A 104 -24.59 -0.44 6.29
C LEU A 104 -25.08 0.92 6.81
N ASP A 105 -25.64 1.73 5.92
CA ASP A 105 -26.32 2.96 6.29
C ASP A 105 -27.75 2.70 6.80
N ALA A 106 -28.50 3.77 7.08
CA ALA A 106 -29.87 3.68 7.59
C ALA A 106 -30.87 3.05 6.59
N PHE A 107 -30.52 2.99 5.31
CA PHE A 107 -31.33 2.42 4.23
C PHE A 107 -30.91 0.98 3.89
N GLY A 108 -29.85 0.47 4.51
CA GLY A 108 -29.29 -0.84 4.23
C GLY A 108 -28.32 -0.85 3.05
N ASP A 109 -27.89 0.32 2.57
CA ASP A 109 -26.88 0.40 1.53
C ASP A 109 -25.49 0.22 2.14
N ARG A 110 -24.61 -0.45 1.40
CA ARG A 110 -23.22 -0.64 1.79
C ARG A 110 -22.42 0.61 1.44
N VAL A 111 -21.80 1.21 2.45
CA VAL A 111 -20.96 2.41 2.32
C VAL A 111 -19.49 2.05 2.54
N ILE A 112 -18.61 2.38 1.61
CA ILE A 112 -17.14 2.26 1.78
C ILE A 112 -16.59 3.57 2.32
N GLY A 113 -16.14 3.56 3.57
CA GLY A 113 -15.58 4.74 4.23
C GLY A 113 -14.05 4.83 4.17
N LYS A 114 -13.37 3.72 3.87
CA LYS A 114 -11.91 3.67 3.80
C LYS A 114 -11.45 2.55 2.85
N VAL A 115 -10.44 2.86 2.05
CA VAL A 115 -9.71 1.89 1.23
C VAL A 115 -8.25 1.90 1.66
N GLU A 116 -7.72 0.72 1.96
CA GLU A 116 -6.29 0.53 2.25
C GLU A 116 -5.67 -0.29 1.13
N ILE A 117 -4.56 0.21 0.57
CA ILE A 117 -3.85 -0.41 -0.54
C ILE A 117 -2.48 -0.85 -0.05
N ARG A 118 -2.17 -2.13 -0.26
CA ARG A 118 -0.90 -2.74 0.13
C ARG A 118 -0.38 -3.65 -0.97
N HIS A 119 0.93 -3.81 -1.03
CA HIS A 119 1.54 -4.90 -1.79
C HIS A 119 1.27 -6.25 -1.10
N GLU A 120 1.20 -7.34 -1.86
CA GLU A 120 0.98 -8.69 -1.32
C GLU A 120 1.90 -9.04 -0.15
N SER A 121 3.19 -8.76 -0.31
CA SER A 121 4.24 -9.08 0.67
C SER A 121 4.27 -8.16 1.89
N GLU A 122 3.39 -7.15 1.93
CA GLU A 122 3.40 -6.12 2.97
C GLU A 122 2.16 -6.19 3.86
N VAL A 123 2.39 -5.98 5.16
CA VAL A 123 1.33 -5.92 6.17
C VAL A 123 0.74 -4.52 6.24
N ALA A 124 1.57 -3.49 6.12
CA ALA A 124 1.14 -2.11 6.20
C ALA A 124 0.67 -1.62 4.81
N PRO A 125 -0.40 -0.82 4.74
CA PRO A 125 -0.75 -0.14 3.50
C PRO A 125 0.27 0.95 3.19
N PHE A 126 0.67 1.06 1.93
CA PHE A 126 1.46 2.19 1.44
C PHE A 126 0.56 3.39 1.11
N GLN A 127 -0.73 3.15 0.87
CA GLN A 127 -1.71 4.18 0.59
C GLN A 127 -3.04 3.89 1.30
N THR A 128 -3.61 4.92 1.89
CA THR A 128 -4.95 4.89 2.50
C THR A 128 -5.78 6.02 1.93
N ILE A 129 -6.97 5.69 1.45
CA ILE A 129 -7.96 6.63 0.94
C ILE A 129 -9.09 6.65 1.96
N GLY A 130 -9.23 7.77 2.67
CA GLY A 130 -10.37 8.02 3.55
C GLY A 130 -11.54 8.60 2.77
N ASP A 131 -12.75 8.38 3.27
CA ASP A 131 -14.00 8.89 2.70
C ASP A 131 -14.11 8.62 1.19
N ALA A 132 -14.12 7.33 0.83
CA ALA A 132 -14.14 6.92 -0.57
C ALA A 132 -15.44 7.32 -1.31
N GLY A 133 -16.43 7.91 -0.62
CA GLY A 133 -17.67 8.42 -1.23
C GLY A 133 -18.49 7.35 -1.95
N SER A 134 -18.25 6.07 -1.65
CA SER A 134 -18.90 4.96 -2.33
C SER A 134 -20.05 4.45 -1.49
N ARG A 135 -21.24 4.41 -2.10
CA ARG A 135 -22.43 3.74 -1.57
C ARG A 135 -23.11 2.98 -2.70
N ALA A 136 -23.51 1.76 -2.38
CA ALA A 136 -24.16 0.85 -3.30
C ALA A 136 -25.19 0.00 -2.55
N ALA A 137 -26.25 -0.41 -3.23
CA ALA A 137 -27.17 -1.39 -2.67
C ALA A 137 -26.41 -2.64 -2.22
N GLU A 138 -26.80 -3.25 -1.09
CA GLU A 138 -26.11 -4.43 -0.53
C GLU A 138 -26.01 -5.60 -1.54
N THR A 139 -26.98 -5.69 -2.45
CA THR A 139 -27.03 -6.70 -3.53
C THR A 139 -25.95 -6.53 -4.58
N ILE A 140 -25.30 -5.36 -4.66
CA ILE A 140 -24.19 -5.10 -5.59
C ILE A 140 -22.90 -5.71 -4.99
N PRO A 141 -22.29 -6.70 -5.65
CA PRO A 141 -21.08 -7.32 -5.15
C PRO A 141 -19.96 -6.30 -4.96
N ASN A 142 -19.30 -6.34 -3.80
CA ASN A 142 -18.09 -5.59 -3.50
C ASN A 142 -18.19 -4.07 -3.77
N ASN A 143 -19.38 -3.46 -3.63
CA ASN A 143 -19.62 -2.04 -3.96
C ASN A 143 -19.30 -1.65 -5.42
N GLY A 144 -19.34 -2.62 -6.33
CA GLY A 144 -18.96 -2.42 -7.73
C GLY A 144 -17.47 -2.17 -7.92
N PHE A 145 -16.63 -2.80 -7.09
CA PHE A 145 -15.19 -2.79 -7.27
C PHE A 145 -14.79 -3.36 -8.63
N GLU A 146 -13.97 -2.61 -9.36
CA GLU A 146 -13.39 -2.98 -10.65
C GLU A 146 -11.93 -2.53 -10.73
N LEU A 147 -11.10 -3.28 -11.47
CA LEU A 147 -9.80 -2.82 -11.97
C LEU A 147 -9.89 -2.68 -13.49
N ILE A 148 -9.68 -1.48 -14.01
CA ILE A 148 -9.80 -1.18 -15.44
C ILE A 148 -8.83 -0.05 -15.81
N ASP A 149 -8.19 -0.17 -16.96
CA ASP A 149 -7.44 0.92 -17.57
C ASP A 149 -8.40 1.94 -18.20
N VAL A 150 -8.66 3.06 -17.52
CA VAL A 150 -9.65 4.06 -17.96
C VAL A 150 -9.07 4.98 -19.04
N ASN A 151 -7.76 5.21 -19.02
CA ASN A 151 -7.07 6.18 -19.88
C ASN A 151 -6.20 5.51 -20.97
N PHE A 152 -6.20 4.19 -21.05
CA PHE A 152 -5.45 3.35 -21.99
C PHE A 152 -3.93 3.57 -21.91
N ASP A 153 -3.39 3.72 -20.69
CA ASP A 153 -1.96 3.93 -20.47
C ASP A 153 -1.17 2.65 -20.13
N GLY A 154 -1.85 1.51 -20.05
CA GLY A 154 -1.28 0.21 -19.69
C GLY A 154 -1.27 -0.07 -18.19
N TYR A 155 -1.87 0.81 -17.37
CA TYR A 155 -2.06 0.61 -15.94
C TYR A 155 -3.55 0.58 -15.59
N HIS A 156 -3.98 -0.40 -14.79
CA HIS A 156 -5.35 -0.41 -14.30
C HIS A 156 -5.53 0.58 -13.15
N ASP A 157 -6.57 1.39 -13.27
CA ASP A 157 -7.17 2.14 -12.18
C ASP A 157 -8.11 1.24 -11.38
N PHE A 158 -8.32 1.57 -10.11
CA PHE A 158 -9.43 0.97 -9.35
C PHE A 158 -10.65 1.90 -9.39
N ARG A 159 -11.83 1.29 -9.43
CA ARG A 159 -13.11 1.99 -9.44
C ARG A 159 -14.04 1.42 -8.37
N LEU A 160 -14.85 2.30 -7.80
CA LEU A 160 -16.00 1.97 -6.95
C LEU A 160 -17.23 2.74 -7.45
N ILE A 161 -18.43 2.24 -7.16
CA ILE A 161 -19.66 3.02 -7.40
C ILE A 161 -19.68 4.18 -6.42
N ALA A 162 -19.71 5.40 -6.95
CA ALA A 162 -19.91 6.62 -6.17
C ALA A 162 -21.40 6.89 -5.95
N GLU A 163 -21.74 7.44 -4.78
CA GLU A 163 -23.05 8.08 -4.58
C GLU A 163 -23.00 9.53 -5.01
N GLY A 164 -23.95 9.89 -5.87
CA GLY A 164 -24.20 11.27 -6.24
C GLY A 164 -25.55 11.35 -6.95
N THR A 165 -26.22 12.48 -6.79
CA THR A 165 -27.28 12.85 -7.72
C THR A 165 -26.62 12.91 -9.10
N ALA A 166 -27.15 12.19 -10.09
CA ALA A 166 -26.81 12.51 -11.47
C ALA A 166 -27.10 14.01 -11.65
N GLY A 167 -26.12 14.77 -12.13
CA GLY A 167 -26.29 16.20 -12.41
C GLY A 167 -27.46 16.44 -13.39
N PRO A 168 -27.99 17.68 -13.48
CA PRO A 168 -29.27 17.98 -14.13
C PRO A 168 -29.42 17.44 -15.55
#